data_AF-U2KYX6-F1
#
_entry.id   AF-U2KYX6-F1
#
_cell.length_a   1.000
_cell.length_b   1.000
_cell.length_c   1.000
_cell.angle_alpha   90.00
_cell.angle_beta   90.00
_cell.angle_gamma   90.00
#
_symmetry.space_group_name_H-M   'P 1'
#
loop_
_entity.id
_entity.type
_entity.pdbx_description
1 polymer ?
#
loop_
_entity_poly.entity_id
_entity_poly.type
_entity_poly.pdbx_seq_one_letter_code
_entity_poly.pdbx_strand_id
1 'polypeptide(L)'
;ENGEKVKLKNGNYKTRKINTVDWNEQDKAEEWRKTWADITNKYLEENSIQEKVDHRSYQRQGIEEIPTIHLGVSASQMEKKGIATDRGNINREIRKQNRLLQEIKLRIKALMRWIRGIGKEEKAETDKLKSTLPPKENLLSVFENLIRKNADNHNTDLEKYIESYQFLKEKNIISLSELKESIVTLRDKNYK
;
A
#
# COMPACT_ATOMS: atom_id res chain seq x y z
N GLU A 1 0.28 -59.76 13.44
CA GLU A 1 0.88 -60.25 14.69
C GLU A 1 0.68 -59.20 15.79
N ASN A 2 -0.21 -59.55 16.72
CA ASN A 2 -0.56 -59.00 18.04
C ASN A 2 -0.89 -57.52 18.29
N GLY A 3 -0.84 -56.60 17.32
CA GLY A 3 -1.47 -55.27 17.46
C GLY A 3 -0.96 -54.41 18.64
N GLU A 4 0.18 -54.77 19.23
CA GLU A 4 0.74 -54.09 20.39
C GLU A 4 1.32 -52.72 19.99
N LYS A 5 1.07 -51.71 20.83
CA LYS A 5 1.52 -50.34 20.58
C LYS A 5 3.03 -50.24 20.75
N VAL A 6 3.72 -49.71 19.73
CA VAL A 6 5.17 -49.48 19.76
C VAL A 6 5.51 -48.38 20.78
N LYS A 7 6.43 -48.65 21.73
CA LYS A 7 6.93 -47.66 22.69
C LYS A 7 8.19 -46.95 22.19
N LEU A 8 8.32 -45.67 22.53
CA LEU A 8 9.51 -44.85 22.34
C LEU A 8 10.46 -44.99 23.54
N LYS A 9 11.73 -44.56 23.40
CA LYS A 9 12.75 -44.64 24.46
C LYS A 9 12.37 -43.92 25.76
N ASN A 10 11.46 -42.94 25.70
CA ASN A 10 10.93 -42.20 26.84
C ASN A 10 9.69 -42.84 27.48
N GLY A 11 9.28 -44.05 27.06
CA GLY A 11 8.13 -44.78 27.60
C GLY A 11 6.78 -44.42 26.97
N ASN A 12 6.70 -43.35 26.17
CA ASN A 12 5.47 -42.97 25.47
C ASN A 12 5.21 -43.86 24.24
N TYR A 13 3.94 -44.01 23.85
CA TYR A 13 3.58 -44.77 22.66
C TYR A 13 3.77 -43.97 21.37
N LYS A 14 4.29 -44.61 20.32
CA LYS A 14 4.40 -44.05 18.99
C LYS A 14 3.02 -43.91 18.37
N THR A 15 2.62 -42.70 18.05
CA THR A 15 1.40 -42.40 17.29
C THR A 15 1.76 -42.09 15.85
N ARG A 16 0.87 -42.45 14.91
CA ARG A 16 0.94 -42.00 13.52
C ARG A 16 -0.40 -41.40 13.15
N LYS A 17 -0.40 -40.20 12.57
CA LYS A 17 -1.60 -39.63 11.97
C LYS A 17 -1.77 -40.26 10.59
N ILE A 18 -2.91 -40.89 10.36
CA ILE A 18 -3.31 -41.40 9.05
C ILE A 18 -4.47 -40.52 8.61
N ASN A 19 -4.32 -39.84 7.47
CA ASN A 19 -5.41 -39.10 6.87
C ASN A 19 -6.28 -40.11 6.11
N THR A 20 -7.57 -40.18 6.45
CA THR A 20 -8.55 -41.01 5.72
C THR A 20 -9.12 -40.30 4.50
N VAL A 21 -8.95 -38.98 4.43
CA VAL A 21 -9.39 -38.08 3.36
C VAL A 21 -8.34 -36.99 3.13
N ASP A 22 -8.46 -36.29 2.01
CA ASP A 22 -7.58 -35.22 1.52
C ASP A 22 -7.76 -33.88 2.25
N TRP A 23 -8.63 -33.78 3.25
CA TRP A 23 -8.94 -32.53 3.96
C TRP A 23 -7.74 -31.84 4.62
N ASN A 24 -6.65 -32.58 4.87
CA ASN A 24 -5.43 -32.03 5.45
C ASN A 24 -4.43 -31.55 4.39
N GLU A 25 -4.73 -31.71 3.10
CA GLU A 25 -3.91 -31.17 2.01
C GLU A 25 -4.05 -29.65 1.97
N GLN A 26 -2.91 -28.96 1.81
CA GLN A 26 -2.85 -27.50 1.92
C GLN A 26 -3.70 -26.79 0.84
N ASP A 27 -3.79 -27.38 -0.35
CA ASP A 27 -4.52 -26.80 -1.49
C ASP A 27 -6.04 -26.77 -1.24
N LYS A 28 -6.57 -27.70 -0.44
CA LYS A 28 -7.99 -27.75 -0.08
C LYS A 28 -8.44 -26.53 0.71
N ALA A 29 -7.58 -26.00 1.57
CA ALA A 29 -7.89 -24.78 2.30
C ALA A 29 -8.08 -23.57 1.35
N GLU A 30 -7.34 -23.51 0.25
CA GLU A 30 -7.50 -22.44 -0.75
C GLU A 30 -8.79 -22.64 -1.55
N GLU A 31 -9.09 -23.87 -1.97
CA GLU A 31 -10.33 -24.22 -2.64
C GLU A 31 -11.56 -23.82 -1.79
N TRP A 32 -11.60 -24.21 -0.52
CA TRP A 32 -12.71 -23.89 0.37
C TRP A 32 -12.84 -22.39 0.63
N ARG A 33 -11.73 -21.67 0.83
CA ARG A 33 -11.78 -20.21 1.01
C ARG A 33 -12.31 -19.51 -0.24
N LYS A 34 -11.94 -19.99 -1.43
CA LYS A 34 -12.49 -19.49 -2.69
C LYS A 34 -13.99 -19.74 -2.77
N THR A 35 -14.43 -20.99 -2.59
CA THR A 35 -15.86 -21.34 -2.64
C THR A 35 -16.68 -20.53 -1.62
N TRP A 36 -16.15 -20.35 -0.41
CA TRP A 36 -16.80 -19.54 0.61
C TRP A 36 -16.92 -18.06 0.20
N ALA A 37 -15.85 -17.48 -0.36
CA ALA A 37 -15.87 -16.11 -0.85
C ALA A 37 -16.87 -15.94 -2.01
N ASP A 38 -16.93 -16.89 -2.95
CA ASP A 38 -17.85 -16.89 -4.07
C ASP A 38 -19.32 -16.93 -3.61
N ILE A 39 -19.64 -17.84 -2.67
CA ILE A 39 -20.99 -17.94 -2.08
C ILE A 39 -21.35 -16.65 -1.32
N THR A 40 -20.42 -16.11 -0.54
CA THR A 40 -20.65 -14.88 0.23
C THR A 40 -20.94 -13.71 -0.71
N ASN A 41 -20.14 -13.53 -1.76
CA ASN A 41 -20.33 -12.46 -2.72
C ASN A 41 -21.66 -12.56 -3.48
N LYS A 42 -22.09 -13.78 -3.81
CA LYS A 42 -23.42 -14.02 -4.41
C LYS A 42 -24.53 -13.44 -3.53
N TYR A 43 -24.53 -13.75 -2.23
CA TYR A 43 -25.55 -13.23 -1.32
C TYR A 43 -25.41 -11.73 -1.04
N LEU A 44 -24.19 -11.18 -1.02
CA LEU A 44 -23.99 -9.72 -0.91
C LEU A 44 -24.62 -8.99 -2.10
N GLU A 45 -24.42 -9.50 -3.32
CA GLU A 45 -25.00 -8.94 -4.54
C GLU A 45 -26.53 -9.06 -4.56
N GLU A 46 -27.10 -10.20 -4.17
CA GLU A 46 -28.55 -10.39 -4.03
C GLU A 46 -29.19 -9.40 -3.04
N ASN A 47 -28.43 -8.96 -2.03
CA ASN A 47 -28.88 -7.96 -1.04
C ASN A 47 -28.47 -6.52 -1.40
N SER A 48 -27.99 -6.27 -2.63
CA SER A 48 -27.55 -4.96 -3.10
C SER A 48 -26.43 -4.33 -2.25
N ILE A 49 -25.58 -5.15 -1.63
CA ILE A 49 -24.40 -4.74 -0.89
C ILE A 49 -23.22 -4.67 -1.86
N GLN A 50 -22.52 -3.53 -1.91
CA GLN A 50 -21.47 -3.27 -2.92
C GLN A 50 -20.14 -3.92 -2.55
N GLU A 51 -19.93 -4.19 -1.27
CA GLU A 51 -18.73 -4.80 -0.73
C GLU A 51 -18.53 -6.22 -1.27
N LYS A 52 -17.26 -6.58 -1.46
CA LYS A 52 -16.87 -7.92 -1.91
C LYS A 52 -15.79 -8.48 -1.02
N VAL A 53 -15.84 -9.79 -0.82
CA VAL A 53 -14.86 -10.57 -0.06
C VAL A 53 -13.99 -11.33 -1.05
N ASP A 54 -12.67 -11.30 -0.84
CA ASP A 54 -11.72 -12.05 -1.64
C ASP A 54 -10.81 -12.86 -0.68
N HIS A 55 -10.58 -14.12 -1.03
CA HIS A 55 -9.77 -15.05 -0.23
C HIS A 55 -8.25 -14.79 -0.37
N ARG A 56 -7.84 -14.04 -1.38
CA ARG A 56 -6.46 -13.73 -1.70
C ARG A 56 -5.98 -12.55 -0.85
N SER A 57 -4.69 -12.51 -0.57
CA SER A 57 -4.07 -11.33 0.06
C SER A 57 -4.14 -10.11 -0.86
N TYR A 58 -4.05 -8.89 -0.29
CA TYR A 58 -3.98 -7.64 -1.07
C TYR A 58 -2.87 -7.68 -2.12
N GLN A 59 -1.72 -8.26 -1.80
CA GLN A 59 -0.63 -8.47 -2.75
C GLN A 59 -1.07 -9.30 -3.97
N ARG A 60 -1.75 -10.43 -3.75
CA ARG A 60 -2.25 -11.29 -4.84
C ARG A 60 -3.38 -10.65 -5.65
N GLN A 61 -4.08 -9.68 -5.07
CA GLN A 61 -5.09 -8.88 -5.76
C GLN A 61 -4.49 -7.67 -6.51
N GLY A 62 -3.22 -7.34 -6.27
CA GLY A 62 -2.59 -6.13 -6.80
C GLY A 62 -3.09 -4.84 -6.12
N ILE A 63 -3.61 -4.94 -4.90
CA ILE A 63 -4.06 -3.81 -4.09
C ILE A 63 -2.87 -3.25 -3.32
N GLU A 64 -2.56 -2.00 -3.59
CA GLU A 64 -1.49 -1.23 -2.93
C GLU A 64 -2.03 -0.58 -1.66
N GLU A 65 -2.41 -1.39 -0.67
CA GLU A 65 -2.86 -0.92 0.65
C GLU A 65 -2.20 -1.74 1.76
N ILE A 66 -1.95 -1.09 2.90
CA ILE A 66 -1.44 -1.73 4.10
C ILE A 66 -2.62 -2.39 4.84
N PRO A 67 -2.60 -3.71 5.09
CA PRO A 67 -3.68 -4.38 5.81
C PRO A 67 -3.66 -4.01 7.29
N THR A 68 -4.85 -3.88 7.88
CA THR A 68 -5.00 -3.68 9.32
C THR A 68 -4.69 -4.96 10.11
N ILE A 69 -4.28 -4.81 11.37
CA ILE A 69 -4.06 -5.93 12.27
C ILE A 69 -5.36 -6.35 12.98
N HIS A 70 -5.48 -7.64 13.29
CA HIS A 70 -6.59 -8.13 14.09
C HIS A 70 -6.52 -7.55 15.52
N LEU A 71 -7.62 -6.92 15.93
CA LEU A 71 -7.73 -6.21 17.20
C LEU A 71 -7.85 -7.17 18.40
N GLY A 72 -8.61 -8.25 18.25
CA GLY A 72 -8.97 -9.15 19.36
C GLY A 72 -10.14 -8.65 20.19
N VAL A 73 -10.76 -9.56 20.94
CA VAL A 73 -12.01 -9.32 21.67
C VAL A 73 -11.84 -8.23 22.73
N SER A 74 -10.84 -8.34 23.60
CA SER A 74 -10.63 -7.39 24.71
C SER A 74 -10.38 -5.97 24.21
N ALA A 75 -9.50 -5.80 23.22
CA ALA A 75 -9.21 -4.49 22.66
C ALA A 75 -10.42 -3.90 21.92
N SER A 76 -11.21 -4.73 21.23
CA SER A 76 -12.47 -4.27 20.60
C SER A 76 -13.48 -3.76 21.64
N GLN A 77 -13.61 -4.43 22.78
CA GLN A 77 -14.50 -3.98 23.86
C GLN A 77 -14.04 -2.67 24.50
N MET A 78 -12.73 -2.49 24.70
CA MET A 78 -12.18 -1.23 25.20
C MET A 78 -12.41 -0.08 24.22
N GLU A 79 -12.15 -0.28 22.93
CA GLU A 79 -12.39 0.73 21.89
C GLU A 79 -13.88 1.10 21.78
N LYS A 80 -14.80 0.13 21.94
CA LYS A 80 -16.25 0.41 22.00
C LYS A 80 -16.64 1.30 23.18
N LYS A 81 -15.89 1.25 24.29
CA LYS A 81 -16.06 2.13 25.45
C LYS A 81 -15.32 3.47 25.30
N GLY A 82 -14.72 3.74 24.13
CA GLY A 82 -13.94 4.95 23.87
C GLY A 82 -12.53 4.92 24.45
N ILE A 83 -12.06 3.78 24.98
CA ILE A 83 -10.71 3.63 25.52
C ILE A 83 -9.79 3.21 24.38
N ALA A 84 -8.82 4.06 24.05
CA ALA A 84 -7.83 3.77 23.03
C ALA A 84 -6.90 2.63 23.46
N THR A 85 -6.60 1.74 22.52
CA THR A 85 -5.73 0.58 22.68
C THR A 85 -4.57 0.66 21.70
N ASP A 86 -3.44 0.01 22.01
CA ASP A 86 -2.27 0.02 21.12
C ASP A 86 -2.58 -0.56 19.75
N ARG A 87 -3.30 -1.68 19.71
CA ARG A 87 -3.73 -2.30 18.44
C ARG A 87 -4.72 -1.43 17.67
N GLY A 88 -5.59 -0.70 18.37
CA GLY A 88 -6.47 0.29 17.77
C GLY A 88 -5.70 1.49 17.20
N ASN A 89 -4.68 1.97 17.90
CA ASN A 89 -3.79 3.04 17.46
C ASN A 89 -3.02 2.63 16.20
N ILE A 90 -2.48 1.41 16.15
CA ILE A 90 -1.83 0.86 14.96
C ILE A 90 -2.80 0.87 13.76
N ASN A 91 -4.04 0.40 13.95
CA ASN A 91 -5.03 0.40 12.88
C ASN A 91 -5.47 1.80 12.45
N ARG A 92 -5.51 2.78 13.36
CA ARG A 92 -5.76 4.19 13.03
C ARG A 92 -4.63 4.74 12.15
N GLU A 93 -3.39 4.46 12.51
CA GLU A 93 -2.21 4.91 11.75
C GLU A 93 -2.17 4.25 10.36
N ILE A 94 -2.40 2.94 10.26
CA ILE A 94 -2.50 2.22 8.98
C ILE A 94 -3.55 2.87 8.07
N ARG A 95 -4.74 3.23 8.61
CA ARG A 95 -5.77 3.91 7.82
C ARG A 95 -5.32 5.29 7.36
N LYS A 96 -4.59 6.04 8.18
CA LYS A 96 -4.03 7.35 7.81
C LYS A 96 -3.00 7.20 6.68
N GLN A 97 -2.12 6.20 6.78
CA GLN A 97 -1.13 5.90 5.75
C GLN A 97 -1.76 5.48 4.43
N ASN A 98 -2.80 4.63 4.45
CA ASN A 98 -3.51 4.24 3.22
C ASN A 98 -4.20 5.43 2.54
N ARG A 99 -4.76 6.38 3.31
CA ARG A 99 -5.32 7.62 2.76
C ARG A 99 -4.26 8.45 2.04
N LEU A 100 -3.10 8.64 2.68
CA LEU A 100 -1.98 9.37 2.10
C LEU A 100 -1.46 8.67 0.83
N LEU A 101 -1.33 7.34 0.86
CA LEU A 101 -0.89 6.55 -0.29
C LEU A 101 -1.84 6.71 -1.48
N GLN A 102 -3.16 6.70 -1.23
CA GLN A 102 -4.15 6.91 -2.27
C GLN A 102 -4.11 8.33 -2.84
N GLU A 103 -3.92 9.34 -2.00
CA GLU A 103 -3.76 10.74 -2.44
C GLU A 103 -2.52 10.90 -3.32
N ILE A 104 -1.38 10.34 -2.92
CA ILE A 104 -0.14 10.32 -3.71
C ILE A 104 -0.38 9.65 -5.06
N LYS A 105 -1.06 8.49 -5.09
CA LYS A 105 -1.39 7.77 -6.33
C LYS A 105 -2.25 8.61 -7.27
N LEU A 106 -3.26 9.30 -6.75
CA LEU A 106 -4.10 10.21 -7.53
C LEU A 106 -3.28 11.41 -8.05
N ARG A 107 -2.40 11.98 -7.24
CA ARG A 107 -1.54 13.10 -7.64
C ARG A 107 -0.57 12.69 -8.74
N ILE A 108 0.08 11.53 -8.62
CA ILE A 108 0.95 10.97 -9.68
C ILE A 108 0.15 10.76 -10.95
N LYS A 109 -1.06 10.18 -10.87
CA LYS A 109 -1.92 9.97 -12.04
C LYS A 109 -2.31 11.30 -12.70
N ALA A 110 -2.62 12.32 -11.91
CA ALA A 110 -2.92 13.66 -12.42
C ALA A 110 -1.70 14.29 -13.11
N LEU A 111 -0.52 14.23 -12.49
CA LEU A 111 0.74 14.71 -13.08
C LEU A 111 1.08 13.95 -14.37
N MET A 112 0.91 12.62 -14.40
CA MET A 112 1.12 11.84 -15.62
C MET A 112 0.17 12.24 -16.74
N ARG A 113 -1.10 12.53 -16.42
CA ARG A 113 -2.07 13.06 -17.39
C ARG A 113 -1.68 14.45 -17.88
N TRP A 114 -1.23 15.32 -16.97
CA TRP A 114 -0.78 16.67 -17.29
C TRP A 114 0.48 16.66 -18.18
N ILE A 115 1.52 15.88 -17.83
CA ILE A 115 2.73 15.69 -18.66
C ILE A 115 2.36 15.17 -20.05
N ARG A 116 1.42 14.22 -20.14
CA ARG A 116 0.92 13.71 -21.42
C ARG A 116 0.13 14.77 -22.20
N GLY A 117 -0.56 15.68 -21.51
CA GLY A 117 -1.29 16.80 -22.09
C GLY A 117 -0.35 17.89 -22.61
N ILE A 118 0.69 18.24 -21.84
CA ILE A 118 1.75 19.16 -22.28
C ILE A 118 2.38 18.66 -23.57
N GLY A 119 2.71 17.37 -23.69
CA GLY A 119 3.27 16.82 -24.93
C GLY A 119 2.31 16.85 -26.14
N LYS A 120 1.01 17.14 -25.96
CA LYS A 120 0.05 17.32 -27.06
C LYS A 120 -0.11 18.79 -27.46
N GLU A 121 -0.15 19.71 -26.49
CA GLU A 121 -0.10 21.15 -26.74
C GLU A 121 1.27 21.57 -27.30
N GLU A 122 2.34 21.01 -26.73
CA GLU A 122 3.69 21.11 -27.29
C GLU A 122 3.76 20.54 -28.70
N LYS A 123 3.05 19.49 -29.14
CA LYS A 123 3.13 19.09 -30.56
C LYS A 123 2.56 20.13 -31.53
N ALA A 124 1.62 20.96 -31.10
CA ALA A 124 1.09 22.07 -31.90
C ALA A 124 2.00 23.32 -31.83
N GLU A 125 2.73 23.51 -30.72
CA GLU A 125 3.62 24.66 -30.49
C GLU A 125 5.13 24.38 -30.78
N THR A 126 5.58 23.13 -30.74
CA THR A 126 6.99 22.68 -30.96
C THR A 126 7.37 22.66 -32.43
N ASP A 127 6.42 22.64 -33.35
CA ASP A 127 6.71 22.94 -34.75
C ASP A 127 6.91 24.44 -35.00
N LYS A 128 6.56 25.32 -34.05
CA LYS A 128 6.86 26.77 -34.08
C LYS A 128 7.98 27.21 -33.12
N LEU A 129 8.32 26.44 -32.08
CA LEU A 129 9.28 26.85 -31.03
C LEU A 129 10.54 25.97 -30.96
N LYS A 130 10.92 25.30 -32.06
CA LYS A 130 12.14 24.46 -32.17
C LYS A 130 13.48 25.17 -31.95
N SER A 131 13.52 26.46 -31.57
CA SER A 131 14.79 27.20 -31.46
C SER A 131 15.19 27.70 -30.08
N THR A 132 14.38 27.56 -29.01
CA THR A 132 14.72 28.25 -27.75
C THR A 132 14.17 27.57 -26.50
N LEU A 133 14.77 26.49 -25.98
CA LEU A 133 14.67 26.19 -24.54
C LEU A 133 15.87 25.33 -24.04
N PRO A 134 16.44 25.59 -22.84
CA PRO A 134 17.71 25.01 -22.38
C PRO A 134 17.55 23.64 -21.67
N PRO A 135 18.66 22.93 -21.38
CA PRO A 135 18.66 21.48 -21.15
C PRO A 135 18.36 21.06 -19.69
N LYS A 136 17.70 19.90 -19.55
CA LYS A 136 17.47 19.09 -18.33
C LYS A 136 17.34 19.90 -17.03
N GLU A 137 16.12 20.33 -16.72
CA GLU A 137 15.83 21.01 -15.46
C GLU A 137 16.05 20.10 -14.23
N ASN A 138 16.80 20.64 -13.27
CA ASN A 138 17.11 20.07 -11.96
C ASN A 138 15.87 20.15 -11.05
N LEU A 139 15.59 19.10 -10.25
CA LEU A 139 14.41 19.05 -9.37
C LEU A 139 14.34 20.27 -8.43
N LEU A 140 15.48 20.75 -7.93
CA LEU A 140 15.57 21.94 -7.10
C LEU A 140 15.09 23.20 -7.86
N SER A 141 15.48 23.34 -9.13
CA SER A 141 15.06 24.48 -9.96
C SER A 141 13.55 24.49 -10.24
N VAL A 142 12.95 23.30 -10.35
CA VAL A 142 11.50 23.15 -10.49
C VAL A 142 10.77 23.62 -9.22
N PHE A 143 11.26 23.20 -8.03
CA PHE A 143 10.68 23.63 -6.76
C PHE A 143 10.92 25.12 -6.48
N GLU A 144 12.07 25.69 -6.83
CA GLU A 144 12.32 27.13 -6.73
C GLU A 144 11.37 27.95 -7.59
N ASN A 145 11.12 27.51 -8.83
CA ASN A 145 10.14 28.15 -9.70
C ASN A 145 8.71 28.03 -9.16
N LEU A 146 8.36 26.91 -8.54
CA LEU A 146 7.05 26.71 -7.90
C LEU A 146 6.87 27.60 -6.67
N ILE A 147 7.87 27.68 -5.79
CA ILE A 147 7.84 28.57 -4.62
C ILE A 147 7.69 30.02 -5.09
N ARG A 148 8.47 30.43 -6.11
CA ARG A 148 8.43 31.79 -6.66
C ARG A 148 7.09 32.16 -7.29
N LYS A 149 6.45 31.24 -8.03
CA LYS A 149 5.13 31.47 -8.65
C LYS A 149 3.98 31.49 -7.64
N ASN A 150 4.12 30.81 -6.52
CA ASN A 150 3.06 30.72 -5.52
C ASN A 150 3.23 31.74 -4.40
N ALA A 151 4.41 32.34 -4.20
CA ALA A 151 4.70 33.31 -3.14
C ALA A 151 3.71 34.49 -3.05
N ASP A 152 3.13 34.90 -4.19
CA ASP A 152 2.19 36.02 -4.27
C ASP A 152 0.75 35.64 -3.87
N ASN A 153 0.44 34.36 -3.80
CA ASN A 153 -0.88 33.84 -3.39
C ASN A 153 -0.74 33.18 -2.02
N HIS A 154 -1.40 33.71 -0.98
CA HIS A 154 -1.46 33.11 0.37
C HIS A 154 -2.17 31.74 0.34
N ASN A 155 -1.47 30.72 -0.16
CA ASN A 155 -1.95 29.36 -0.29
C ASN A 155 -1.24 28.49 0.74
N THR A 156 -2.00 27.69 1.49
CA THR A 156 -1.52 26.71 2.49
C THR A 156 -0.59 25.64 1.92
N ASP A 157 -0.47 25.54 0.60
CA ASP A 157 0.46 24.60 -0.05
C ASP A 157 1.90 25.13 -0.13
N LEU A 158 2.15 26.44 0.04
CA LEU A 158 3.50 27.02 0.03
C LEU A 158 4.41 26.43 1.10
N GLU A 159 3.90 26.29 2.32
CA GLU A 159 4.65 25.69 3.44
C GLU A 159 5.11 24.27 3.08
N LYS A 160 4.21 23.46 2.49
CA LYS A 160 4.52 22.09 2.05
C LYS A 160 5.58 22.07 0.94
N TYR A 161 5.55 23.03 0.01
CA TYR A 161 6.58 23.13 -1.03
C TYR A 161 7.94 23.53 -0.46
N ILE A 162 7.97 24.43 0.53
CA ILE A 162 9.19 24.85 1.22
C ILE A 162 9.79 23.67 2.01
N GLU A 163 8.97 22.92 2.74
CA GLU A 163 9.41 21.70 3.46
C GLU A 163 9.99 20.66 2.49
N SER A 164 9.31 20.43 1.35
CA SER A 164 9.77 19.51 0.32
C SER A 164 11.10 19.95 -0.30
N TYR A 165 11.27 21.25 -0.57
CA TYR A 165 12.52 21.82 -1.08
C TYR A 165 13.67 21.67 -0.07
N GLN A 166 13.43 21.98 1.21
CA GLN A 166 14.41 21.81 2.29
C GLN A 166 14.86 20.36 2.42
N PHE A 167 13.92 19.41 2.42
CA PHE A 167 14.24 17.99 2.46
C PHE A 167 15.12 17.54 1.28
N LEU A 168 14.77 17.93 0.06
CA LEU A 168 15.55 17.59 -1.14
C LEU A 168 16.96 18.20 -1.08
N LYS A 169 17.07 19.44 -0.60
CA LYS A 169 18.35 20.13 -0.43
C LYS A 169 19.22 19.47 0.64
N GLU A 170 18.68 19.12 1.79
CA GLU A 170 19.40 18.43 2.87
C GLU A 170 19.89 17.04 2.46
N LYS A 171 19.11 16.33 1.64
CA LYS A 171 19.48 15.01 1.13
C LYS A 171 20.28 15.05 -0.17
N ASN A 172 20.61 16.24 -0.66
CA ASN A 172 21.30 16.47 -1.93
C ASN A 172 20.66 15.70 -3.10
N ILE A 173 19.33 15.69 -3.16
CA ILE A 173 18.56 15.02 -4.20
C ILE A 173 18.26 16.02 -5.31
N ILE A 174 18.84 15.77 -6.47
CA ILE A 174 18.89 16.70 -7.60
C ILE A 174 18.06 16.17 -8.78
N SER A 175 17.85 14.85 -8.82
CA SER A 175 17.13 14.15 -9.89
C SER A 175 15.97 13.27 -9.39
N LEU A 176 15.02 12.98 -10.28
CA LEU A 176 13.89 12.08 -9.99
C LEU A 176 14.34 10.62 -9.76
N SER A 177 15.46 10.20 -10.34
CA SER A 177 16.05 8.87 -10.10
C SER A 177 16.56 8.75 -8.67
N GLU A 178 17.31 9.74 -8.18
CA GLU A 178 17.83 9.78 -6.80
C GLU A 178 16.71 9.81 -5.77
N LEU A 179 15.65 10.56 -6.05
CA LEU A 179 14.48 10.61 -5.17
C LEU A 179 13.82 9.23 -5.03
N LYS A 180 13.68 8.49 -6.15
CA LYS A 180 13.11 7.14 -6.15
C LYS A 180 13.98 6.15 -5.37
N GLU A 181 15.28 6.20 -5.55
CA GLU A 181 16.21 5.35 -4.79
C GLU A 181 16.18 5.65 -3.28
N SER A 182 16.13 6.93 -2.91
CA SER A 182 15.99 7.34 -1.50
C SER A 182 14.70 6.81 -0.86
N ILE A 183 13.58 6.84 -1.60
CA ILE A 183 12.31 6.27 -1.14
C ILE A 183 12.40 4.75 -0.94
N VAL A 184 13.04 4.03 -1.87
CA VAL A 184 13.22 2.57 -1.78
C VAL A 184 14.10 2.20 -0.58
N THR A 185 15.22 2.92 -0.37
CA THR A 185 16.13 2.65 0.75
C THR A 185 15.49 2.95 2.12
N LEU A 186 14.67 3.99 2.23
CA LEU A 186 13.91 4.29 3.44
C LEU A 186 12.83 3.24 3.72
N ARG A 187 12.17 2.74 2.67
CA ARG A 187 11.23 1.61 2.79
C ARG A 187 11.95 0.41 3.37
N ASP A 188 13.02 -0.04 2.75
CA ASP A 188 13.70 -1.29 3.11
C ASP A 188 14.35 -1.25 4.50
N LYS A 189 14.74 -0.06 5.00
CA LYS A 189 15.22 0.12 6.39
C LYS A 189 14.14 -0.04 7.46
N ASN A 190 12.88 0.25 7.14
CA ASN A 190 11.75 0.14 8.08
C ASN A 190 11.10 -1.26 8.11
N TYR A 191 11.52 -2.17 7.23
CA TYR A 191 11.03 -3.56 7.16
C TYR A 191 12.03 -4.60 7.73
N LYS A 192 13.05 -4.16 8.48
CA LYS A 192 13.92 -5.02 9.30
C LYS A 192 13.56 -4.88 10.77
#